data_AF-A0A7V2XMJ7-F1
#
_entry.id   AF-A0A7V2XMJ7-F1
#
_cell.length_a   1.000
_cell.length_b   1.000
_cell.length_c   1.000
_cell.angle_alpha   90.00
_cell.angle_beta   90.00
_cell.angle_gamma   90.00
#
_symmetry.space_group_name_H-M   'P 1'
#
loop_
_entity.id
_entity.type
_entity.pdbx_description
1 polymer ?
#
loop_
_entity_poly.entity_id
_entity_poly.type
_entity_poly.pdbx_seq_one_letter_code
_entity_poly.pdbx_strand_id
1 'polypeptide(L)'
;METSDTEQQRRREMLVQQLRANFGDIGRSTLRAIFDNVGWVELGAGDVLMEQGQPGDTAYLSLSGRLRVYVKNPDGTSRMVRELGRGEITGEISLYTGAPRSATVVAIRDTLLARIDKPHFDALVARNPQVSLALTNKIIQRLRTQNVRQPLPAPVMVTVLPITNGLDAAELAQRLTDMLGRYGNACCVTADSMAARMAQPGLSAADASQGERLSAALDELEAE
;
A
#
# COMPACT_ATOMS: atom_id res chain seq x y z
N MET A 1 1.48 -14.20 -25.75
CA MET A 1 2.75 -13.47 -25.66
C MET A 1 2.53 -12.00 -25.29
N GLU A 2 1.44 -11.35 -25.74
CA GLU A 2 1.09 -9.95 -25.43
C GLU A 2 0.71 -9.65 -23.96
N THR A 3 0.20 -10.62 -23.20
CA THR A 3 -0.28 -10.40 -21.83
C THR A 3 0.86 -10.11 -20.84
N SER A 4 2.03 -10.73 -21.03
CA SER A 4 3.19 -10.59 -20.12
C SER A 4 3.89 -9.23 -20.26
N ASP A 5 3.97 -8.70 -21.48
CA ASP A 5 4.53 -7.37 -21.74
C ASP A 5 3.63 -6.25 -21.17
N THR A 6 2.31 -6.43 -21.26
CA THR A 6 1.34 -5.48 -20.70
C THR A 6 1.43 -5.43 -19.18
N GLU A 7 1.57 -6.59 -18.53
CA GLU A 7 1.68 -6.68 -17.08
C GLU A 7 3.00 -6.09 -16.56
N GLN A 8 4.12 -6.38 -17.22
CA GLN A 8 5.41 -5.77 -16.87
C GLN A 8 5.39 -4.25 -17.05
N GLN A 9 4.83 -3.76 -18.16
CA GLN A 9 4.70 -2.32 -18.40
C GLN A 9 3.90 -1.65 -17.28
N ARG A 10 2.81 -2.27 -16.86
CA ARG A 10 1.97 -1.77 -15.78
C ARG A 10 2.68 -1.74 -14.42
N ARG A 11 3.40 -2.81 -14.06
CA ARG A 11 4.21 -2.85 -12.82
C ARG A 11 5.23 -1.71 -12.81
N ARG A 12 5.85 -1.43 -13.96
CA ARG A 12 6.79 -0.31 -14.10
C ARG A 12 6.12 1.03 -13.90
N GLU A 13 4.95 1.25 -14.48
CA GLU A 13 4.18 2.49 -14.30
C GLU A 13 3.79 2.73 -12.84
N MET A 14 3.28 1.70 -12.15
CA MET A 14 2.97 1.76 -10.71
C MET A 14 4.22 2.14 -9.91
N LEU A 15 5.37 1.52 -10.22
CA LEU A 15 6.64 1.85 -9.57
C LEU A 15 7.04 3.31 -9.81
N VAL A 16 6.97 3.83 -11.03
CA VAL A 16 7.27 5.26 -11.31
C VAL A 16 6.36 6.18 -10.50
N GLN A 17 5.05 5.89 -10.48
CA GLN A 17 4.08 6.69 -9.76
C GLN A 17 4.43 6.75 -8.27
N GLN A 18 4.69 5.60 -7.64
CA GLN A 18 5.03 5.54 -6.22
C GLN A 18 6.39 6.18 -5.92
N LEU A 19 7.38 5.98 -6.78
CA LEU A 19 8.69 6.61 -6.63
C LEU A 19 8.58 8.14 -6.67
N ARG A 20 7.83 8.69 -7.62
CA ARG A 20 7.61 10.15 -7.71
C ARG A 20 6.85 10.70 -6.50
N ALA A 21 5.83 9.98 -6.02
CA ALA A 21 5.08 10.37 -4.84
C ALA A 21 5.95 10.37 -3.56
N ASN A 22 6.90 9.44 -3.45
CA ASN A 22 7.74 9.29 -2.26
C ASN A 22 8.98 10.20 -2.27
N PHE A 23 9.57 10.44 -3.45
CA PHE A 23 10.90 11.05 -3.59
C PHE A 23 10.91 12.32 -4.43
N GLY A 24 9.77 12.74 -4.98
CA GLY A 24 9.68 13.89 -5.88
C GLY A 24 10.24 13.59 -7.27
N ASP A 25 10.88 14.57 -7.89
CA ASP A 25 11.43 14.39 -9.23
C ASP A 25 12.69 13.50 -9.19
N ILE A 26 12.57 12.30 -9.77
CA ILE A 26 13.67 11.35 -9.87
C ILE A 26 14.20 11.38 -11.30
N GLY A 27 15.49 11.69 -11.44
CA GLY A 27 16.17 11.71 -12.72
C GLY A 27 16.07 10.38 -13.47
N ARG A 28 16.05 10.45 -14.81
CA ARG A 28 15.91 9.27 -15.69
C ARG A 28 16.97 8.20 -15.45
N SER A 29 18.21 8.60 -15.16
CA SER A 29 19.31 7.68 -14.85
C SER A 29 19.04 6.86 -13.59
N THR A 30 18.43 7.49 -12.58
CA THR A 30 18.11 6.87 -11.30
C THR A 30 16.92 5.94 -11.43
N LEU A 31 15.86 6.36 -12.14
CA LEU A 31 14.74 5.47 -12.48
C LEU A 31 15.21 4.23 -13.23
N ARG A 32 16.11 4.39 -14.21
CA ARG A 32 16.70 3.27 -14.95
C ARG A 32 17.47 2.32 -14.00
N ALA A 33 18.33 2.88 -13.14
CA ALA A 33 19.06 2.07 -12.17
C ALA A 33 18.13 1.31 -11.20
N ILE A 34 16.99 1.89 -10.81
CA ILE A 34 16.00 1.19 -10.01
C ILE A 34 15.36 0.06 -10.82
N PHE A 35 14.92 0.31 -12.05
CA PHE A 35 14.31 -0.72 -12.89
C PHE A 35 15.21 -1.91 -13.18
N ASP A 36 16.50 -1.66 -13.40
CA ASP A 36 17.45 -2.69 -13.75
C ASP A 36 17.75 -3.63 -12.55
N ASN A 37 17.42 -3.21 -11.33
CA ASN A 37 17.77 -3.93 -10.09
C ASN A 37 16.57 -4.21 -9.16
N VAL A 38 15.34 -3.92 -9.61
CA VAL A 38 14.13 -4.17 -8.82
C VAL A 38 13.66 -5.62 -9.02
N GLY A 39 13.44 -6.32 -7.92
CA GLY A 39 12.71 -7.58 -7.91
C GLY A 39 11.22 -7.34 -7.67
N TRP A 40 10.36 -8.21 -8.18
CA TRP A 40 8.92 -8.17 -7.89
C TRP A 40 8.58 -9.25 -6.86
N VAL A 41 7.78 -8.90 -5.87
CA VAL A 41 7.28 -9.83 -4.85
C VAL A 41 5.77 -9.73 -4.81
N GLU A 42 5.11 -10.87 -4.97
CA GLU A 42 3.66 -11.02 -4.84
C GLU A 42 3.38 -11.87 -3.61
N LEU A 43 2.46 -11.40 -2.77
CA LEU A 43 2.04 -12.08 -1.55
C LEU A 43 0.53 -12.24 -1.59
N GLY A 44 0.04 -13.42 -1.26
CA GLY A 44 -1.37 -13.64 -0.97
C GLY A 44 -1.75 -13.14 0.42
N ALA A 45 -3.03 -12.94 0.65
CA ALA A 45 -3.54 -12.68 1.99
C ALA A 45 -3.11 -13.78 3.00
N GLY A 46 -2.46 -13.37 4.09
CA GLY A 46 -1.91 -14.24 5.12
C GLY A 46 -0.41 -14.50 5.01
N ASP A 47 0.22 -14.20 3.88
CA ASP A 47 1.65 -14.46 3.67
C ASP A 47 2.54 -13.53 4.51
N VAL A 48 3.65 -14.08 4.99
CA VAL A 48 4.64 -13.33 5.78
C VAL A 48 5.72 -12.78 4.85
N LEU A 49 5.86 -11.45 4.79
CA LEU A 49 6.90 -10.78 4.01
C LEU A 49 8.28 -10.88 4.68
N MET A 50 8.31 -10.67 6.00
CA MET A 50 9.52 -10.72 6.82
C MET A 50 9.16 -10.97 8.28
N GLU A 51 10.07 -11.57 9.03
CA GLU A 51 9.89 -11.89 10.45
C GLU A 51 10.84 -11.09 11.33
N GLN A 52 10.35 -10.62 12.48
CA GLN A 52 11.16 -9.95 13.49
C GLN A 52 12.33 -10.82 13.94
N GLY A 53 13.49 -10.19 14.11
CA GLY A 53 14.71 -10.85 14.57
C GLY A 53 15.51 -11.58 13.48
N GLN A 54 14.94 -11.76 12.29
CA GLN A 54 15.68 -12.30 11.15
C GLN A 54 16.67 -11.25 10.60
N PRO A 55 17.76 -11.67 9.94
CA PRO A 55 18.59 -10.75 9.15
C PRO A 55 17.76 -10.00 8.10
N GLY A 56 18.12 -8.75 7.82
CA GLY A 56 17.42 -7.92 6.85
C GLY A 56 18.35 -7.33 5.81
N ASP A 57 18.37 -7.92 4.62
CA ASP A 57 19.21 -7.55 3.48
C ASP A 57 18.41 -6.95 2.31
N THR A 58 17.13 -6.68 2.52
CA THR A 58 16.23 -6.12 1.50
C THR A 58 15.29 -5.07 2.06
N ALA A 59 14.85 -4.15 1.22
CA ALA A 59 13.72 -3.26 1.47
C ALA A 59 12.65 -3.46 0.40
N TYR A 60 11.43 -3.08 0.75
CA TYR A 60 10.25 -3.26 -0.09
C TYR A 60 9.46 -1.97 -0.19
N LEU A 61 8.96 -1.65 -1.39
CA LEU A 61 7.98 -0.60 -1.64
C LEU A 61 6.66 -1.27 -2.02
N SER A 62 5.61 -1.03 -1.24
CA SER A 62 4.27 -1.52 -1.56
C SER A 62 3.67 -0.77 -2.75
N LEU A 63 3.24 -1.49 -3.78
CA LEU A 63 2.67 -0.92 -5.00
C LEU A 63 1.14 -1.09 -5.07
N SER A 64 0.64 -2.15 -4.45
CA SER A 64 -0.78 -2.41 -4.19
C SER A 64 -0.89 -3.34 -2.99
N GLY A 65 -2.09 -3.48 -2.45
CA GLY A 65 -2.30 -4.37 -1.32
C GLY A 65 -2.02 -3.71 0.01
N ARG A 66 -2.06 -4.51 1.08
CA ARG A 66 -2.00 -4.02 2.46
C ARG A 66 -1.33 -5.02 3.35
N LEU A 67 -0.41 -4.49 4.14
CA LEU A 67 0.37 -5.26 5.08
C LEU A 67 0.06 -4.76 6.49
N ARG A 68 0.34 -5.61 7.46
CA ARG A 68 0.21 -5.30 8.88
C ARG A 68 1.51 -5.65 9.59
N VAL A 69 1.95 -4.74 10.44
CA VAL A 69 3.22 -4.81 11.16
C VAL A 69 2.95 -5.23 12.60
N TYR A 70 3.63 -6.29 13.02
CA TYR A 70 3.54 -6.85 14.35
C TYR A 70 4.90 -6.81 15.03
N VAL A 71 4.92 -6.40 16.30
CA VAL A 71 6.11 -6.48 17.15
C VAL A 71 5.82 -7.44 18.29
N LYS A 72 6.70 -8.43 18.44
CA LYS A 72 6.75 -9.34 19.56
C LYS A 72 7.45 -8.67 20.73
N ASN A 73 6.74 -8.57 21.85
CA ASN A 73 7.24 -8.06 23.11
C ASN A 73 8.10 -9.12 23.83
N PRO A 74 8.92 -8.72 24.81
CA PRO A 74 9.75 -9.65 25.59
C PRO A 74 8.95 -10.73 26.34
N ASP A 75 7.69 -10.45 26.69
CA ASP A 75 6.77 -11.40 27.33
C ASP A 75 6.18 -12.45 26.36
N GLY A 76 6.56 -12.39 25.08
CA GLY A 76 6.10 -13.29 24.03
C GLY A 76 4.81 -12.85 23.33
N THR A 77 4.13 -11.82 23.83
CA THR A 77 2.91 -11.30 23.19
C THR A 77 3.23 -10.57 21.90
N SER A 78 2.37 -10.71 20.89
CA SER A 78 2.49 -9.96 19.62
C SER A 78 1.50 -8.82 19.60
N ARG A 79 1.99 -7.62 19.30
CA ARG A 79 1.18 -6.40 19.23
C ARG A 79 1.19 -5.87 17.79
N MET A 80 0.00 -5.61 17.24
CA MET A 80 -0.13 -4.85 15.99
C MET A 80 0.32 -3.41 16.23
N VAL A 81 1.27 -2.94 15.42
CA VAL A 81 1.87 -1.61 15.53
C VAL A 81 1.26 -0.64 14.54
N ARG A 82 1.10 -1.07 13.29
CA ARG A 82 0.51 -0.27 12.21
C ARG A 82 0.15 -1.16 11.03
N GLU A 83 -0.58 -0.57 10.10
CA GLU A 83 -0.72 -1.10 8.75
C GLU A 83 0.19 -0.35 7.76
N LEU A 84 0.49 -1.00 6.64
CA LEU A 84 1.23 -0.42 5.54
C LEU A 84 0.39 -0.46 4.27
N GLY A 85 0.21 0.70 3.67
CA GLY A 85 -0.50 0.87 2.41
C GLY A 85 0.40 0.95 1.20
N ARG A 86 -0.23 1.19 0.06
CA ARG A 86 0.44 1.57 -1.17
C ARG A 86 1.35 2.78 -0.97
N GLY A 87 2.53 2.74 -1.58
CA GLY A 87 3.54 3.79 -1.48
C GLY A 87 4.38 3.73 -0.21
N GLU A 88 4.08 2.84 0.73
CA GLU A 88 4.89 2.69 1.94
C GLU A 88 6.10 1.78 1.72
N ILE A 89 7.22 2.19 2.31
CA ILE A 89 8.47 1.44 2.29
C ILE A 89 8.61 0.63 3.58
N THR A 90 9.12 -0.59 3.54
CA THR A 90 9.38 -1.39 4.74
C THR A 90 10.68 -2.18 4.63
N GLY A 91 11.29 -2.48 5.76
CA GLY A 91 12.58 -3.16 5.83
C GLY A 91 13.80 -2.26 5.65
N GLU A 92 13.61 -0.95 5.46
CA GLU A 92 14.68 0.02 5.24
C GLU A 92 15.60 0.20 6.47
N ILE A 93 15.05 0.04 7.67
CA ILE A 93 15.80 0.23 8.92
C ILE A 93 16.95 -0.77 9.01
N SER A 94 16.72 -2.03 8.67
CA SER A 94 17.76 -3.06 8.67
C SER A 94 18.87 -2.76 7.64
N LEU A 95 18.51 -2.20 6.48
CA LEU A 95 19.49 -1.79 5.48
C LEU A 95 20.40 -0.67 5.98
N TYR A 96 19.85 0.32 6.68
CA TYR A 96 20.60 1.45 7.24
C TYR A 96 21.46 1.06 8.44
N THR A 97 20.94 0.22 9.33
CA THR A 97 21.55 -0.03 10.65
C THR A 97 22.36 -1.32 10.71
N GLY A 98 22.14 -2.25 9.79
CA GLY A 98 22.63 -3.63 9.89
C GLY A 98 21.95 -4.45 10.98
N ALA A 99 20.98 -3.88 11.71
CA ALA A 99 20.25 -4.60 12.74
C ALA A 99 19.26 -5.60 12.13
N PRO A 100 18.93 -6.69 12.85
CA PRO A 100 17.86 -7.60 12.46
C PRO A 100 16.52 -6.87 12.23
N ARG A 101 15.58 -7.53 11.55
CA ARG A 101 14.23 -7.01 11.32
C ARG A 101 13.59 -6.60 12.64
N SER A 102 13.13 -5.36 12.73
CA SER A 102 12.53 -4.81 13.95
C SER A 102 11.10 -5.32 14.22
N ALA A 103 10.44 -5.89 13.21
CA ALA A 103 9.05 -6.31 13.26
C ALA A 103 8.76 -7.41 12.23
N THR A 104 7.69 -8.17 12.46
CA THR A 104 7.09 -9.08 11.49
C THR A 104 6.10 -8.31 10.63
N VAL A 105 6.08 -8.56 9.32
CA VAL A 105 5.17 -7.92 8.38
C VAL A 105 4.40 -8.99 7.61
N VAL A 106 3.07 -8.90 7.64
CA VAL A 106 2.16 -9.90 7.06
C VAL A 106 1.21 -9.22 6.08
N ALA A 107 0.98 -9.82 4.91
CA ALA A 107 -0.04 -9.38 3.97
C ALA A 107 -1.43 -9.70 4.54
N ILE A 108 -2.32 -8.70 4.62
CA ILE A 108 -3.72 -8.92 5.03
C ILE A 108 -4.68 -8.95 3.84
N ARG A 109 -4.14 -8.69 2.65
CA ARG A 109 -4.76 -8.87 1.33
C ARG A 109 -3.65 -9.10 0.31
N ASP A 110 -4.01 -9.52 -0.89
CA ASP A 110 -3.05 -9.72 -1.97
C ASP A 110 -2.26 -8.43 -2.22
N THR A 111 -0.93 -8.56 -2.24
CA THR A 111 0.01 -7.43 -2.18
C THR A 111 1.12 -7.61 -3.20
N LEU A 112 1.34 -6.57 -4.01
CA LEU A 112 2.48 -6.47 -4.92
C LEU A 112 3.51 -5.49 -4.36
N LEU A 113 4.77 -5.91 -4.31
CA LEU A 113 5.90 -5.11 -3.83
C LEU A 113 7.03 -5.05 -4.85
N ALA A 114 7.68 -3.89 -4.91
CA ALA A 114 9.02 -3.75 -5.48
C ALA A 114 10.07 -4.02 -4.39
N ARG A 115 10.95 -5.00 -4.62
CA ARG A 115 12.06 -5.41 -3.75
C ARG A 115 13.36 -4.83 -4.26
N ILE A 116 14.16 -4.29 -3.35
CA ILE A 116 15.56 -3.92 -3.61
C ILE A 116 16.44 -4.57 -2.54
N ASP A 117 17.57 -5.14 -2.94
CA ASP A 117 18.55 -5.69 -2.01
C ASP A 117 19.50 -4.61 -1.48
N LYS A 118 20.31 -4.98 -0.48
CA LYS A 118 21.22 -4.06 0.19
C LYS A 118 22.26 -3.44 -0.75
N PRO A 119 23.00 -4.20 -1.60
CA PRO A 119 23.97 -3.60 -2.50
C PRO A 119 23.38 -2.54 -3.43
N HIS A 120 22.21 -2.81 -4.02
CA HIS A 120 21.56 -1.87 -4.93
C HIS A 120 20.95 -0.68 -4.18
N PHE A 121 20.42 -0.89 -2.97
CA PHE A 121 19.96 0.19 -2.10
C PHE A 121 21.11 1.13 -1.70
N ASP A 122 22.24 0.57 -1.26
CA ASP A 122 23.42 1.34 -0.84
C ASP A 122 23.96 2.17 -2.03
N ALA A 123 24.01 1.58 -3.23
CA ALA A 123 24.41 2.29 -4.45
C ALA A 123 23.41 3.40 -4.84
N LEU A 124 22.11 3.16 -4.68
CA LEU A 124 21.06 4.13 -4.97
C LEU A 124 21.18 5.36 -4.05
N VAL A 125 21.31 5.12 -2.75
CA VAL A 125 21.43 6.17 -1.71
C VAL A 125 22.73 6.96 -1.90
N ALA A 126 23.85 6.29 -2.17
CA ALA A 126 25.14 6.95 -2.36
C ALA A 126 25.16 7.88 -3.60
N ARG A 127 24.47 7.50 -4.69
CA ARG A 127 24.41 8.28 -5.92
C ARG A 127 23.32 9.36 -5.90
N ASN A 128 22.36 9.27 -4.99
CA ASN A 128 21.17 10.14 -4.97
C ASN A 128 20.89 10.65 -3.55
N PRO A 129 21.57 11.71 -3.08
CA PRO A 129 21.39 12.26 -1.74
C PRO A 129 19.94 12.64 -1.41
N GLN A 130 19.17 13.08 -2.42
CA GLN A 130 17.75 13.41 -2.28
C GLN A 130 16.89 12.20 -1.85
N VAL A 131 17.19 11.00 -2.37
CA VAL A 131 16.51 9.77 -1.98
C VAL A 131 16.79 9.46 -0.52
N SER A 132 18.05 9.62 -0.07
CA SER A 132 18.42 9.44 1.34
C SER A 132 17.65 10.38 2.25
N LEU A 133 17.60 11.67 1.93
CA LEU A 133 16.92 12.68 2.74
C LEU A 133 15.42 12.39 2.86
N ALA A 134 14.78 12.01 1.75
CA ALA A 134 13.37 11.63 1.74
C ALA A 134 13.08 10.37 2.58
N LEU A 135 13.94 9.34 2.50
CA LEU A 135 13.83 8.16 3.37
C LEU A 135 13.99 8.52 4.85
N THR A 136 15.02 9.31 5.19
CA THR A 136 15.25 9.78 6.56
C THR A 136 14.04 10.55 7.10
N ASN A 137 13.48 11.48 6.31
CA ASN A 137 12.28 12.23 6.69
C ASN A 137 11.08 11.31 6.93
N LYS A 138 10.87 10.28 6.10
CA LYS A 138 9.82 9.29 6.32
C LYS A 138 10.02 8.47 7.59
N ILE A 139 11.25 8.04 7.88
CA ILE A 139 11.57 7.35 9.14
C ILE A 139 11.28 8.26 10.33
N ILE A 140 11.66 9.54 10.28
CA ILE A 140 11.38 10.52 11.33
C ILE A 140 9.86 10.70 11.52
N GLN A 141 9.10 10.86 10.44
CA GLN A 141 7.63 10.95 10.51
C GLN A 141 7.02 9.70 11.15
N ARG A 142 7.49 8.51 10.78
CA ARG A 142 7.05 7.24 11.38
C ARG A 142 7.30 7.21 12.88
N LEU A 143 8.50 7.57 13.34
CA LEU A 143 8.82 7.63 14.77
C LEU A 143 7.92 8.61 15.53
N ARG A 144 7.55 9.75 14.93
CA ARG A 144 6.61 10.71 15.53
C ARG A 144 5.20 10.14 15.64
N THR A 145 4.73 9.43 14.61
CA THR A 145 3.38 8.82 14.59
C THR A 145 3.25 7.55 15.42
N GLN A 146 4.33 6.77 15.61
CA GLN A 146 4.33 5.57 16.45
C GLN A 146 4.07 5.84 17.94
N ASN A 147 4.25 7.10 18.38
CA ASN A 147 3.92 7.53 19.75
C ASN A 147 2.45 7.94 19.92
N VAL A 148 1.67 8.04 18.83
CA VAL A 148 0.23 8.31 18.91
C VAL A 148 -0.49 6.97 19.01
N ARG A 149 -0.76 6.53 20.23
CA ARG A 149 -1.69 5.44 20.52
C ARG A 149 -3.10 5.86 20.11
N GLN A 150 -3.42 5.77 18.83
CA GLN A 150 -4.80 5.69 18.41
C GLN A 150 -4.93 4.45 17.55
N PRO A 151 -5.68 3.42 17.99
CA PRO A 151 -6.32 2.57 17.01
C PRO A 151 -7.20 3.52 16.22
N LEU A 152 -6.80 3.88 14.99
CA LEU A 152 -7.80 4.33 14.04
C LEU A 152 -8.83 3.20 14.03
N PRO A 153 -10.10 3.46 14.42
CA PRO A 153 -11.11 2.43 14.35
C PRO A 153 -11.10 1.94 12.90
N ALA A 154 -10.88 0.64 12.69
CA ALA A 154 -10.90 0.08 11.35
C ALA A 154 -12.20 0.53 10.67
N PRO A 155 -12.14 1.07 9.43
CA PRO A 155 -13.33 1.53 8.75
C PRO A 155 -14.35 0.39 8.72
N VAL A 156 -15.57 0.67 9.18
CA VAL A 156 -16.65 -0.32 9.15
C VAL A 156 -17.23 -0.32 7.75
N MET A 157 -16.89 -1.32 6.96
CA MET A 157 -17.46 -1.51 5.63
C MET A 157 -18.85 -2.12 5.75
N VAL A 158 -19.85 -1.41 5.23
CA VAL A 158 -21.24 -1.89 5.14
C VAL A 158 -21.60 -2.04 3.67
N THR A 159 -21.92 -3.26 3.24
CA THR A 159 -22.40 -3.54 1.89
C THR A 159 -23.92 -3.63 1.88
N VAL A 160 -24.57 -2.86 1.02
CA VAL A 160 -26.03 -2.90 0.81
C VAL A 160 -26.32 -3.72 -0.44
N LEU A 161 -26.93 -4.91 -0.26
CA LEU A 161 -27.30 -5.80 -1.35
C LEU A 161 -28.83 -5.93 -1.44
N PRO A 162 -29.47 -5.47 -2.53
CA PRO A 162 -30.90 -5.67 -2.72
C PRO A 162 -31.19 -7.15 -3.01
N ILE A 163 -32.05 -7.77 -2.21
CA ILE A 163 -32.51 -9.16 -2.40
C ILE A 163 -33.85 -9.26 -3.14
N THR A 164 -34.46 -8.12 -3.46
CA THR A 164 -35.72 -8.01 -4.20
C THR A 164 -35.60 -6.94 -5.28
N ASN A 165 -36.38 -7.10 -6.34
CA ASN A 165 -36.45 -6.11 -7.42
C ASN A 165 -37.20 -4.85 -6.97
N GLY A 166 -36.85 -3.71 -7.58
CA GLY A 166 -37.53 -2.43 -7.37
C GLY A 166 -37.04 -1.61 -6.18
N LEU A 167 -36.00 -2.04 -5.47
CA LEU A 167 -35.33 -1.25 -4.44
C LEU A 167 -34.15 -0.49 -5.03
N ASP A 168 -34.10 0.81 -4.80
CA ASP A 168 -32.93 1.62 -5.08
C ASP A 168 -31.91 1.47 -3.93
N ALA A 169 -30.99 0.52 -4.09
CA ALA A 169 -29.94 0.27 -3.11
C ALA A 169 -28.96 1.46 -2.99
N ALA A 170 -28.78 2.25 -4.05
CA ALA A 170 -27.91 3.41 -4.02
C ALA A 170 -28.54 4.54 -3.19
N GLU A 171 -29.84 4.77 -3.34
CA GLU A 171 -30.58 5.73 -2.50
C GLU A 171 -30.52 5.32 -1.02
N LEU A 172 -30.74 4.04 -0.71
CA LEU A 172 -30.64 3.53 0.65
C LEU A 172 -29.23 3.71 1.23
N ALA A 173 -28.19 3.36 0.46
CA ALA A 173 -26.80 3.52 0.88
C ALA A 173 -26.48 5.00 1.14
N GLN A 174 -26.92 5.92 0.28
CA GLN A 174 -26.72 7.35 0.47
C GLN A 174 -27.40 7.86 1.74
N ARG A 175 -28.66 7.48 1.96
CA ARG A 175 -29.38 7.87 3.20
C ARG A 175 -28.72 7.32 4.46
N LEU A 176 -28.18 6.10 4.40
CA LEU A 176 -27.42 5.51 5.50
C LEU A 176 -26.12 6.31 5.75
N THR A 177 -25.39 6.66 4.69
CA THR A 177 -24.19 7.50 4.77
C THR A 177 -24.48 8.86 5.39
N ASP A 178 -25.55 9.56 4.97
CA ASP A 178 -25.92 10.87 5.51
C ASP A 178 -26.24 10.80 7.02
N MET A 179 -26.86 9.70 7.46
CA MET A 179 -27.17 9.47 8.87
C MET A 179 -25.91 9.14 9.68
N LEU A 180 -25.02 8.30 9.14
CA LEU A 180 -23.73 7.96 9.77
C LEU A 180 -22.77 9.15 9.81
N GLY A 181 -22.87 10.07 8.85
CA GLY A 181 -22.12 11.33 8.81
C GLY A 181 -22.25 12.18 10.08
N ARG A 182 -23.31 11.97 10.87
CA ARG A 182 -23.51 12.62 12.17
C ARG A 182 -22.62 12.08 13.28
N TYR A 183 -22.08 10.87 13.11
CA TYR A 183 -21.28 10.15 14.09
C TYR A 183 -19.81 10.04 13.71
N GLY A 184 -19.44 10.42 12.48
CA GLY A 184 -18.07 10.41 11.98
C GLY A 184 -18.01 10.54 10.46
N ASN A 185 -16.82 10.33 9.90
CA ASN A 185 -16.64 10.31 8.45
C ASN A 185 -17.33 9.06 7.88
N ALA A 186 -18.24 9.27 6.93
CA ALA A 186 -18.91 8.21 6.20
C ALA A 186 -18.88 8.55 4.71
N CYS A 187 -18.58 7.56 3.87
CA CYS A 187 -18.53 7.71 2.43
C CYS A 187 -19.45 6.66 1.78
N CYS A 188 -20.26 7.07 0.81
CA CYS A 188 -21.04 6.17 -0.02
C CYS A 188 -20.24 5.84 -1.28
N VAL A 189 -20.07 4.54 -1.56
CA VAL A 189 -19.34 4.06 -2.74
C VAL A 189 -20.32 3.29 -3.62
N THR A 190 -20.65 3.86 -4.77
CA THR A 190 -21.51 3.26 -5.81
C THR A 190 -20.69 3.00 -7.08
N ALA A 191 -21.26 2.23 -8.01
CA ALA A 191 -20.66 2.06 -9.33
C ALA A 191 -20.45 3.41 -10.04
N ASP A 192 -21.42 4.32 -9.95
CA ASP A 192 -21.33 5.64 -10.58
C ASP A 192 -20.32 6.56 -9.89
N SER A 193 -20.24 6.53 -8.55
CA SER A 193 -19.27 7.35 -7.81
C SER A 193 -17.84 6.88 -8.05
N MET A 194 -17.62 5.57 -8.18
CA MET A 194 -16.31 5.02 -8.52
C MET A 194 -15.95 5.26 -9.98
N ALA A 195 -16.91 5.11 -10.90
CA ALA A 195 -16.73 5.47 -12.31
C ALA A 195 -16.30 6.93 -12.49
N ALA A 196 -16.94 7.85 -11.76
CA ALA A 196 -16.59 9.28 -11.75
C ALA A 196 -15.17 9.52 -11.21
N ARG A 197 -14.79 8.86 -10.11
CA ARG A 197 -13.43 8.94 -9.54
C ARG A 197 -12.36 8.34 -10.45
N MET A 198 -12.69 7.27 -11.16
CA MET A 198 -11.79 6.56 -12.07
C MET A 198 -11.78 7.15 -13.49
N ALA A 199 -12.52 8.23 -13.73
CA ALA A 199 -12.67 8.94 -15.01
C ALA A 199 -13.20 8.07 -16.19
N GLN A 200 -14.01 7.03 -15.95
CA GLN A 200 -14.71 6.26 -17.00
C GLN A 200 -16.06 5.68 -16.51
N PRO A 201 -17.13 5.70 -17.33
CA PRO A 201 -18.41 5.06 -17.00
C PRO A 201 -18.32 3.52 -17.09
N GLY A 202 -18.84 2.82 -16.08
CA GLY A 202 -19.16 1.38 -16.14
C GLY A 202 -18.18 0.46 -15.41
N LEU A 203 -18.54 0.04 -14.19
CA LEU A 203 -17.85 -0.97 -13.38
C LEU A 203 -18.46 -2.38 -13.50
N SER A 204 -19.29 -2.63 -14.51
CA SER A 204 -20.11 -3.84 -14.62
C SER A 204 -19.46 -5.03 -15.34
N ALA A 205 -18.19 -4.94 -15.76
CA ALA A 205 -17.51 -6.03 -16.49
C ALA A 205 -16.15 -6.34 -15.88
N ALA A 206 -16.11 -7.32 -14.96
CA ALA A 206 -14.92 -7.76 -14.24
C ALA A 206 -13.84 -8.33 -15.18
N ASP A 207 -12.94 -7.46 -15.65
CA ASP A 207 -11.60 -7.84 -16.12
C ASP A 207 -10.59 -7.63 -14.98
N ALA A 208 -9.53 -8.43 -14.92
CA ALA A 208 -8.50 -8.37 -13.88
C ALA A 208 -7.85 -6.97 -13.79
N SER A 209 -7.75 -6.28 -14.93
CA SER A 209 -7.27 -4.91 -15.03
C SER A 209 -8.18 -3.88 -14.34
N GLN A 210 -9.50 -4.13 -14.28
CA GLN A 210 -10.45 -3.28 -13.58
C GLN A 210 -10.46 -3.55 -12.07
N GLY A 211 -10.31 -4.81 -11.64
CA GLY A 211 -10.28 -5.18 -10.22
C GLY A 211 -9.14 -4.53 -9.43
N GLU A 212 -7.94 -4.49 -10.01
CA GLU A 212 -6.80 -3.82 -9.36
C GLU A 212 -6.88 -2.28 -9.39
N ARG A 213 -7.52 -1.70 -10.41
CA ARG A 213 -7.79 -0.25 -10.46
C ARG A 213 -8.85 0.14 -9.43
N LEU A 214 -9.88 -0.69 -9.27
CA LEU A 214 -10.88 -0.55 -8.22
C LEU A 214 -10.23 -0.65 -6.84
N SER A 215 -9.35 -1.66 -6.63
CA SER A 215 -8.58 -1.77 -5.38
C SER A 215 -7.73 -0.54 -5.13
N ALA A 216 -7.03 -0.01 -6.15
CA ALA A 216 -6.23 1.20 -6.04
C ALA A 216 -7.05 2.45 -5.68
N ALA A 217 -8.28 2.58 -6.21
CA ALA A 217 -9.18 3.68 -5.89
C ALA A 217 -9.80 3.53 -4.48
N LEU A 218 -10.12 2.30 -4.07
CA LEU A 218 -10.56 1.99 -2.71
C LEU A 218 -9.44 2.27 -1.68
N ASP A 219 -8.18 2.01 -2.04
CA ASP A 219 -7.02 2.31 -1.18
C ASP A 219 -6.84 3.80 -0.91
N GLU A 220 -7.11 4.64 -1.92
CA GLU A 220 -7.07 6.10 -1.77
C GLU A 220 -8.21 6.56 -0.85
N LEU A 221 -9.41 6.00 -1.02
CA LEU A 221 -10.58 6.26 -0.18
C LEU A 221 -10.35 5.88 1.29
N GLU A 222 -9.65 4.78 1.56
CA GLU A 222 -9.32 4.36 2.93
C GLU A 222 -8.22 5.22 3.57
N ALA A 223 -7.48 6.00 2.77
CA ALA A 223 -6.41 6.88 3.23
C ALA A 223 -6.86 8.34 3.48
N GLU A 224 -8.06 8.73 3.03
CA GLU A 224 -8.73 10.04 3.27
C GLU A 224 -9.39 10.10 4.65
#